data_AF-A0A2E1X4L8-F1
#
_entry.id   AF-A0A2E1X4L8-F1
#
_cell.length_a   1.000
_cell.length_b   1.000
_cell.length_c   1.000
_cell.angle_alpha   90.00
_cell.angle_beta   90.00
_cell.angle_gamma   90.00
#
_symmetry.space_group_name_H-M   'P 1'
#
loop_
_entity.id
_entity.type
_entity.pdbx_description
1 polymer ?
#
loop_
_entity_poly.entity_id
_entity_poly.type
_entity_poly.pdbx_seq_one_letter_code
_entity_poly.pdbx_strand_id
1 'polypeptide(L)'
;MVLPSEVILATVPSIRQPTGPPWKILTTARGETITAAVWSKTGGPLDRFDSDTRLCLIHADMDAFFAAVEVLDNPSLAGQPLIIGHPGRRGVVATASYEARKFGVHSAMPSVEAVRLCPTGVWRAPRASRYQEVSRQVMGVFGEFTPQVEPLSVDEAFLDIGASFRLFGGAISIAQKIRERVPEVTGGLTVSIGVASNKFLAKVASDLEKPNGLTVVDPDRIQQWLDPMAVEKIWGVGPKTREVLHGIGLRQVGHIREAGVDLLVRHLGESSGRHLWQLAHGEDERTVETEHEVQSISTENTFTTDVTPGQEAKKFLRRAAEEVSRSLRDQQLRARTVRLKVRTGSFRTMTRSQTLETPIQDAGTLFKVSIELLAEADLQEEGIRLLGLGAGNLIDASNPRQQGLFDDISGTLRDEKVTRLLDESRKTPGIIPLQRGCLIEPPDQDS
;
A
#
# COMPACT_ATOMS: atom_id res chain seq x y z
N MET A 1 27.32 67.94 40.16
CA MET A 1 27.02 69.19 39.42
C MET A 1 28.01 69.21 38.24
N VAL A 2 27.71 68.95 36.97
CA VAL A 2 26.49 68.69 36.18
C VAL A 2 26.89 67.79 34.98
N LEU A 3 25.94 66.97 34.53
CA LEU A 3 25.85 66.02 33.39
C LEU A 3 25.97 66.72 31.99
N PRO A 4 25.68 66.11 30.79
CA PRO A 4 25.19 64.74 30.47
C PRO A 4 25.72 64.00 29.20
N SER A 5 25.46 62.69 29.24
CA SER A 5 24.98 61.69 28.24
C SER A 5 24.79 61.99 26.75
N GLU A 6 25.24 61.04 25.91
CA GLU A 6 24.42 60.34 24.88
C GLU A 6 25.20 59.17 24.23
N VAL A 7 24.86 57.91 24.56
CA VAL A 7 25.05 56.76 23.65
C VAL A 7 23.81 55.88 23.78
N ILE A 8 23.05 55.80 22.70
CA ILE A 8 21.84 54.99 22.58
C ILE A 8 22.24 53.51 22.52
N LEU A 9 21.79 52.74 23.52
CA LEU A 9 21.77 51.28 23.50
C LEU A 9 20.68 50.82 22.51
N ALA A 10 21.08 50.34 21.34
CA ALA A 10 20.20 49.54 20.48
C ALA A 10 20.28 48.06 20.94
N THR A 11 19.19 47.58 21.52
CA THR A 11 18.95 46.18 21.86
C THR A 11 19.08 45.28 20.63
N VAL A 12 20.00 44.31 20.68
CA VAL A 12 20.07 43.18 19.74
C VAL A 12 19.11 42.09 20.23
N PRO A 13 18.08 41.68 19.47
CA PRO A 13 17.31 40.51 19.82
C PRO A 13 18.09 39.25 19.43
N SER A 14 18.37 38.42 20.44
CA SER A 14 18.70 37.00 20.39
C SER A 14 18.30 36.27 19.09
N ILE A 15 19.29 35.83 18.32
CA ILE A 15 19.11 34.86 17.23
C ILE A 15 18.77 33.51 17.85
N ARG A 16 17.48 33.15 17.86
CA ARG A 16 17.05 31.75 18.02
C ARG A 16 17.24 31.04 16.69
N GLN A 17 18.02 29.96 16.68
CA GLN A 17 18.03 28.99 15.58
C GLN A 17 16.65 28.32 15.47
N PRO A 18 16.09 28.15 14.26
CA PRO A 18 14.96 27.25 14.06
C PRO A 18 15.43 25.88 13.53
N THR A 19 15.07 24.86 14.29
CA THR A 19 15.13 23.42 13.97
C THR A 19 13.82 22.98 13.31
N GLY A 20 13.83 22.55 12.03
CA GLY A 20 12.70 21.89 11.32
C GLY A 20 12.75 22.02 9.77
N PRO A 21 12.31 21.02 8.95
CA PRO A 21 12.54 20.96 7.50
C PRO A 21 11.53 21.78 6.64
N PRO A 22 11.78 22.01 5.33
CA PRO A 22 11.53 23.31 4.68
C PRO A 22 10.33 23.30 3.72
N TRP A 23 9.32 24.14 3.95
CA TRP A 23 8.43 24.60 2.87
C TRP A 23 8.07 26.07 3.10
N LYS A 24 8.77 26.96 2.38
CA LYS A 24 8.39 28.36 2.18
C LYS A 24 9.11 28.89 0.94
N ILE A 25 8.31 29.49 0.05
CA ILE A 25 8.62 30.62 -0.84
C ILE A 25 10.07 30.68 -1.35
N LEU A 26 10.28 30.28 -2.61
CA LEU A 26 11.54 30.51 -3.31
C LEU A 26 11.67 32.01 -3.64
N THR A 27 12.74 32.66 -3.18
CA THR A 27 13.08 34.04 -3.61
C THR A 27 14.36 33.96 -4.43
N THR A 28 14.41 34.57 -5.62
CA THR A 28 15.63 34.56 -6.44
C THR A 28 16.69 35.51 -5.88
N ALA A 29 17.95 35.37 -6.34
CA ALA A 29 19.08 36.22 -5.94
C ALA A 29 18.91 37.73 -6.23
N ARG A 30 17.81 38.13 -6.90
CA ARG A 30 17.43 39.53 -7.14
C ARG A 30 16.30 40.03 -6.22
N GLY A 31 15.88 39.24 -5.23
CA GLY A 31 14.82 39.61 -4.30
C GLY A 31 13.40 39.45 -4.87
N GLU A 32 13.22 38.72 -5.96
CA GLU A 32 11.89 38.42 -6.51
C GLU A 32 11.29 37.17 -5.84
N THR A 33 10.13 37.35 -5.22
CA THR A 33 9.31 36.30 -4.60
C THR A 33 8.65 35.42 -5.67
N ILE A 34 9.04 34.15 -5.77
CA ILE A 34 8.32 33.16 -6.58
C ILE A 34 7.22 32.56 -5.69
N THR A 35 6.04 33.17 -5.75
CA THR A 35 4.80 32.57 -5.26
C THR A 35 4.30 31.57 -6.31
N ALA A 36 3.78 30.43 -5.86
CA ALA A 36 3.18 29.33 -6.63
C ALA A 36 4.17 28.36 -7.30
N ALA A 37 4.22 27.14 -6.80
CA ALA A 37 4.52 25.92 -7.58
C ALA A 37 3.63 24.79 -7.05
N VAL A 38 3.27 24.91 -5.78
CA VAL A 38 2.23 24.19 -5.07
C VAL A 38 1.29 25.20 -4.44
N TRP A 39 -0.02 25.08 -4.66
CA TRP A 39 -0.98 25.77 -3.79
C TRP A 39 -1.16 24.93 -2.51
N SER A 40 -0.86 25.53 -1.37
CA SER A 40 -1.08 25.00 -0.01
C SER A 40 -1.66 26.14 0.81
N LYS A 41 -2.79 25.87 1.49
CA LYS A 41 -3.59 26.78 2.36
C LYS A 41 -3.00 28.19 2.55
N THR A 42 -3.21 29.10 1.58
CA THR A 42 -3.39 30.57 1.70
C THR A 42 -2.99 31.31 0.42
N GLY A 43 -3.98 31.92 -0.28
CA GLY A 43 -3.76 33.20 -0.97
C GLY A 43 -3.49 33.22 -2.49
N GLY A 44 -4.20 32.44 -3.31
CA GLY A 44 -4.33 32.69 -4.76
C GLY A 44 -5.79 32.60 -5.19
N PRO A 45 -6.21 33.19 -6.34
CA PRO A 45 -7.58 33.03 -6.83
C PRO A 45 -7.83 31.56 -7.17
N LEU A 46 -8.59 30.89 -6.30
CA LEU A 46 -9.02 29.49 -6.41
C LEU A 46 -9.64 29.20 -7.79
N ASP A 47 -10.33 30.20 -8.35
CA ASP A 47 -11.01 30.16 -9.63
C ASP A 47 -10.14 29.66 -10.79
N ARG A 48 -8.84 30.02 -10.83
CA ARG A 48 -7.95 29.56 -11.90
C ARG A 48 -7.82 28.05 -11.88
N PHE A 49 -7.50 27.46 -10.72
CA PHE A 49 -7.26 26.02 -10.60
C PHE A 49 -8.55 25.22 -10.72
N ASP A 50 -9.68 25.74 -10.23
CA ASP A 50 -10.98 25.09 -10.43
C ASP A 50 -11.40 25.08 -11.91
N SER A 51 -10.99 26.08 -12.69
CA SER A 51 -11.27 26.16 -14.13
C SER A 51 -10.27 25.42 -15.03
N ASP A 52 -9.11 25.00 -14.50
CA ASP A 52 -8.06 24.35 -15.30
C ASP A 52 -8.37 22.86 -15.47
N THR A 53 -8.84 22.49 -16.67
CA THR A 53 -9.25 21.12 -16.96
C THR A 53 -8.10 20.12 -16.99
N ARG A 54 -6.84 20.58 -16.96
CA ARG A 54 -5.68 19.71 -16.82
C ARG A 54 -5.61 19.10 -15.43
N LEU A 55 -6.23 19.68 -14.40
CA LEU A 55 -6.24 19.17 -13.03
C LEU A 55 -7.32 18.09 -12.83
N CYS A 56 -7.28 17.03 -13.63
CA CYS A 56 -8.29 15.98 -13.66
C CYS A 56 -8.01 14.80 -12.74
N LEU A 57 -6.83 14.72 -12.09
CA LEU A 57 -6.47 13.59 -11.24
C LEU A 57 -6.40 13.99 -9.76
N ILE A 58 -7.05 13.18 -8.93
CA ILE A 58 -6.90 13.18 -7.47
C ILE A 58 -6.21 11.89 -7.05
N HIS A 59 -5.24 11.99 -6.14
CA HIS A 59 -4.86 10.89 -5.27
C HIS A 59 -5.32 11.23 -3.85
N ALA A 60 -6.17 10.38 -3.28
CA ALA A 60 -6.71 10.53 -1.94
C ALA A 60 -6.15 9.40 -1.06
N ASP A 61 -5.56 9.75 0.07
CA ASP A 61 -4.85 8.82 0.96
C ASP A 61 -5.16 9.14 2.43
N MET A 62 -5.67 8.16 3.17
CA MET A 62 -6.12 8.33 4.54
C MET A 62 -4.94 8.49 5.51
N ASP A 63 -5.11 9.37 6.48
CA ASP A 63 -4.03 9.72 7.39
C ASP A 63 -3.79 8.64 8.47
N ALA A 64 -2.65 7.96 8.40
CA ALA A 64 -2.25 6.92 9.35
C ALA A 64 -3.38 5.88 9.61
N PHE A 65 -4.01 5.42 8.53
CA PHE A 65 -5.33 4.78 8.51
C PHE A 65 -5.61 3.78 9.64
N PHE A 66 -4.83 2.71 9.79
CA PHE A 66 -5.12 1.71 10.83
C PHE A 66 -5.04 2.29 12.24
N ALA A 67 -4.05 3.14 12.51
CA ALA A 67 -3.91 3.80 13.81
C ALA A 67 -5.07 4.77 14.06
N ALA A 68 -5.49 5.52 13.04
CA ALA A 68 -6.63 6.44 13.14
C ALA A 68 -7.95 5.68 13.40
N VAL A 69 -8.17 4.52 12.78
CA VAL A 69 -9.34 3.66 13.05
C VAL A 69 -9.32 3.12 14.49
N GLU A 70 -8.17 2.71 15.01
CA GLU A 70 -8.07 2.30 16.42
C GLU A 70 -8.36 3.44 17.40
N VAL A 71 -7.89 4.67 17.10
CA VAL A 71 -8.20 5.86 17.94
C VAL A 71 -9.67 6.23 17.85
N LEU A 72 -10.28 6.10 16.66
CA LEU A 72 -11.72 6.33 16.46
C LEU A 72 -12.56 5.37 17.33
N ASP A 73 -12.24 4.08 17.30
CA ASP A 73 -12.96 3.06 18.07
C ASP A 73 -12.63 3.11 19.57
N ASN A 74 -11.46 3.64 19.96
CA ASN A 74 -11.04 3.81 21.34
C ASN A 74 -10.34 5.17 21.57
N PRO A 75 -11.10 6.22 21.95
CA PRO A 75 -10.57 7.57 22.14
C PRO A 75 -9.46 7.70 23.20
N SER A 76 -9.32 6.72 24.12
CA SER A 76 -8.23 6.74 25.11
C SER A 76 -6.84 6.60 24.49
N LEU A 77 -6.74 6.13 23.24
CA LEU A 77 -5.49 6.00 22.48
C LEU A 77 -5.03 7.32 21.86
N ALA A 78 -5.86 8.36 21.85
CA ALA A 78 -5.53 9.64 21.24
C ALA A 78 -4.27 10.27 21.88
N GLY A 79 -3.36 10.77 21.03
CA GLY A 79 -2.11 11.40 21.46
C GLY A 79 -1.04 10.43 21.99
N GLN A 80 -1.31 9.12 22.01
CA GLN A 80 -0.33 8.10 22.38
C GLN A 80 0.48 7.67 21.14
N PRO A 81 1.76 7.27 21.29
CA PRO A 81 2.56 6.70 20.20
C PRO A 81 2.07 5.29 19.86
N LEU A 82 0.93 5.22 19.17
CA LEU A 82 0.26 4.00 18.74
C LEU A 82 0.96 3.36 17.54
N ILE A 83 1.16 2.04 17.62
CA ILE A 83 1.79 1.19 16.61
C ILE A 83 0.88 0.00 16.34
N ILE A 84 0.47 -0.16 15.08
CA ILE A 84 -0.32 -1.29 14.62
C ILE A 84 0.64 -2.35 14.07
N GLY A 85 0.60 -3.54 14.63
CA GLY A 85 1.51 -4.63 14.31
C GLY A 85 1.66 -5.61 15.48
N HIS A 86 2.62 -6.51 15.35
CA HIS A 86 2.92 -7.49 16.41
C HIS A 86 4.31 -7.20 16.98
N PRO A 87 4.48 -6.94 18.30
CA PRO A 87 5.75 -6.52 18.90
C PRO A 87 6.87 -7.60 18.95
N GLY A 88 6.72 -8.72 18.23
CA GLY A 88 7.63 -9.86 18.25
C GLY A 88 8.85 -9.75 17.32
N ARG A 89 9.80 -10.68 17.48
CA ARG A 89 11.07 -10.72 16.70
C ARG A 89 10.90 -10.75 15.19
N ARG A 90 9.77 -11.27 14.70
CA ARG A 90 9.46 -11.38 13.27
C ARG A 90 8.29 -10.49 12.84
N GLY A 91 7.76 -9.69 13.77
CA GLY A 91 6.69 -8.75 13.46
C GLY A 91 7.21 -7.53 12.69
N VAL A 92 6.30 -6.88 12.00
CA VAL A 92 6.55 -5.63 11.28
C VAL A 92 5.48 -4.61 11.68
N VAL A 93 5.84 -3.34 11.64
CA VAL A 93 4.89 -2.24 11.81
C VAL A 93 4.02 -2.16 10.55
N ALA A 94 2.73 -2.40 10.69
CA ALA A 94 1.76 -2.19 9.62
C ALA A 94 1.52 -0.68 9.44
N THR A 95 1.22 0.01 10.53
CA THR A 95 0.99 1.46 10.55
C THR A 95 1.51 2.04 11.86
N ALA A 96 2.13 3.21 11.79
CA ALA A 96 2.50 4.02 12.94
C ALA A 96 1.70 5.32 12.95
N SER A 97 1.14 5.68 14.10
CA SER A 97 0.55 7.00 14.37
C SER A 97 1.57 8.12 14.15
N TYR A 98 1.10 9.36 13.95
CA TYR A 98 2.00 10.51 13.82
C TYR A 98 2.85 10.74 15.07
N GLU A 99 2.32 10.42 16.25
CA GLU A 99 3.02 10.43 17.53
C GLU A 99 4.17 9.42 17.55
N ALA A 100 3.95 8.19 17.09
CA ALA A 100 5.00 7.19 16.96
C ALA A 100 6.05 7.55 15.89
N ARG A 101 5.62 8.18 14.77
CA ARG A 101 6.52 8.64 13.70
C ARG A 101 7.55 9.67 14.18
N LYS A 102 7.24 10.47 15.21
CA LYS A 102 8.20 11.40 15.84
C LYS A 102 9.41 10.70 16.45
N PHE A 103 9.28 9.42 16.83
CA PHE A 103 10.37 8.58 17.32
C PHE A 103 11.13 7.89 16.18
N GLY A 104 10.77 8.13 14.92
CA GLY A 104 11.35 7.49 13.75
C GLY A 104 10.66 6.19 13.35
N VAL A 105 9.60 5.75 14.06
CA VAL A 105 8.85 4.55 13.70
C VAL A 105 8.08 4.77 12.39
N HIS A 106 8.14 3.82 11.46
CA HIS A 106 7.43 3.90 10.18
C HIS A 106 6.90 2.53 9.74
N SER A 107 5.98 2.51 8.78
CA SER A 107 5.47 1.27 8.20
C SER A 107 6.60 0.42 7.59
N ALA A 108 6.40 -0.90 7.59
CA ALA A 108 7.37 -1.92 7.20
C ALA A 108 8.66 -1.98 8.06
N MET A 109 8.78 -1.17 9.12
CA MET A 109 9.87 -1.27 10.08
C MET A 109 9.79 -2.60 10.85
N PRO A 110 10.91 -3.32 11.07
CA PRO A 110 10.96 -4.47 11.97
C PRO A 110 10.49 -4.08 13.38
N SER A 111 9.62 -4.88 14.00
CA SER A 111 9.03 -4.52 15.30
C SER A 111 10.06 -4.39 16.42
N VAL A 112 11.14 -5.18 16.35
CA VAL A 112 12.30 -5.05 17.26
C VAL A 112 12.98 -3.68 17.19
N GLU A 113 13.05 -3.10 15.99
CA GLU A 113 13.59 -1.75 15.79
C GLU A 113 12.61 -0.70 16.31
N ALA A 114 11.31 -0.87 16.02
CA ALA A 114 10.27 0.03 16.50
C ALA A 114 10.19 0.08 18.03
N VAL A 115 10.31 -1.08 18.71
CA VAL A 115 10.37 -1.16 20.19
C VAL A 115 11.60 -0.44 20.73
N ARG A 116 12.75 -0.54 20.04
CA ARG A 116 13.97 0.18 20.44
C ARG A 116 13.83 1.68 20.29
N LEU A 117 13.24 2.15 19.18
CA LEU A 117 13.04 3.58 18.90
C LEU A 117 11.95 4.20 19.78
N CYS A 118 10.88 3.46 20.06
CA CYS A 118 9.76 3.92 20.88
C CYS A 118 9.42 2.89 21.97
N PRO A 119 10.20 2.83 23.07
CA PRO A 119 9.95 1.89 24.16
C PRO A 119 8.60 2.08 24.86
N THR A 120 8.05 3.29 24.80
CA THR A 120 6.73 3.65 25.34
C THR A 120 5.59 3.48 24.31
N GLY A 121 5.87 2.87 23.16
CA GLY A 121 4.91 2.66 22.08
C GLY A 121 3.76 1.76 22.52
N VAL A 122 2.53 2.14 22.18
CA VAL A 122 1.33 1.34 22.49
C VAL A 122 1.02 0.46 21.29
N TRP A 123 1.02 -0.86 21.49
CA TRP A 123 0.85 -1.82 20.41
C TRP A 123 -0.58 -2.35 20.31
N ARG A 124 -1.10 -2.42 19.09
CA ARG A 124 -2.38 -3.09 18.78
C ARG A 124 -2.21 -4.06 17.61
N ALA A 125 -2.80 -5.24 17.76
CA ALA A 125 -2.86 -6.22 16.68
C ALA A 125 -3.78 -5.70 15.55
N PRO A 126 -3.42 -5.90 14.27
CA PRO A 126 -4.26 -5.48 13.14
C PRO A 126 -5.67 -6.11 13.16
N ARG A 127 -6.70 -5.29 13.01
CA ARG A 127 -8.11 -5.73 12.87
C ARG A 127 -8.59 -5.63 11.41
N ALA A 128 -8.08 -6.52 10.55
CA ALA A 128 -8.28 -6.46 9.09
C ALA A 128 -9.76 -6.31 8.67
N SER A 129 -10.70 -7.01 9.31
CA SER A 129 -12.13 -6.91 9.01
C SER A 129 -12.70 -5.50 9.25
N ARG A 130 -12.28 -4.85 10.34
CA ARG A 130 -12.67 -3.47 10.66
C ARG A 130 -12.08 -2.49 9.66
N TYR A 131 -10.81 -2.65 9.30
CA TYR A 131 -10.16 -1.76 8.33
C TYR A 131 -10.82 -1.87 6.95
N GLN A 132 -11.22 -3.07 6.53
CA GLN A 132 -11.99 -3.28 5.30
C GLN A 132 -13.39 -2.68 5.35
N GLU A 133 -14.06 -2.71 6.51
CA GLU A 133 -15.36 -2.06 6.69
C GLU A 133 -15.28 -0.55 6.48
N VAL A 134 -14.32 0.10 7.15
CA VAL A 134 -14.08 1.54 7.01
C VAL A 134 -13.61 1.88 5.60
N SER A 135 -12.73 1.07 5.00
CA SER A 135 -12.28 1.22 3.62
C SER A 135 -13.45 1.26 2.63
N ARG A 136 -14.42 0.34 2.77
CA ARG A 136 -15.63 0.35 1.92
C ARG A 136 -16.44 1.65 2.05
N GLN A 137 -16.51 2.23 3.24
CA GLN A 137 -17.17 3.53 3.44
C GLN A 137 -16.42 4.65 2.70
N VAL A 138 -15.10 4.69 2.83
CA VAL A 138 -14.23 5.68 2.17
C VAL A 138 -14.29 5.55 0.64
N MET A 139 -14.19 4.33 0.11
CA MET A 139 -14.31 4.08 -1.33
C MET A 139 -15.72 4.43 -1.85
N GLY A 140 -16.75 4.20 -1.04
CA GLY A 140 -18.11 4.66 -1.31
C GLY A 140 -18.19 6.18 -1.44
N VAL A 141 -17.56 6.94 -0.54
CA VAL A 141 -17.47 8.40 -0.62
C VAL A 141 -16.77 8.85 -1.89
N PHE A 142 -15.65 8.21 -2.27
CA PHE A 142 -14.96 8.53 -3.52
C PHE A 142 -15.88 8.35 -4.75
N GLY A 143 -16.67 7.27 -4.75
CA GLY A 143 -17.67 6.98 -5.77
C GLY A 143 -18.81 8.00 -5.87
N GLU A 144 -19.07 8.81 -4.82
CA GLU A 144 -20.05 9.91 -4.87
C GLU A 144 -19.61 11.04 -5.83
N PHE A 145 -18.30 11.19 -6.07
CA PHE A 145 -17.73 12.30 -6.86
C PHE A 145 -17.35 11.89 -8.29
N THR A 146 -17.02 10.63 -8.53
CA THR A 146 -16.74 10.09 -9.87
C THR A 146 -16.91 8.57 -9.88
N PRO A 147 -17.39 7.96 -10.97
CA PRO A 147 -17.32 6.51 -11.14
C PRO A 147 -15.89 6.02 -11.45
N GLN A 148 -14.97 6.90 -11.83
CA GLN A 148 -13.59 6.56 -12.16
C GLN A 148 -12.72 6.55 -10.90
N VAL A 149 -12.86 5.48 -10.11
CA VAL A 149 -12.09 5.25 -8.87
C VAL A 149 -11.25 3.99 -9.01
N GLU A 150 -9.95 4.11 -8.79
CA GLU A 150 -9.00 2.99 -8.75
C GLU A 150 -8.39 2.89 -7.35
N PRO A 151 -8.85 1.93 -6.53
CA PRO A 151 -8.21 1.64 -5.26
C PRO A 151 -6.80 1.08 -5.47
N LEU A 152 -5.78 1.74 -4.91
CA LEU A 152 -4.41 1.24 -4.91
C LEU A 152 -4.14 0.36 -3.68
N SER A 153 -4.80 0.67 -2.56
CA SER A 153 -4.75 -0.09 -1.32
C SER A 153 -6.05 0.10 -0.53
N VAL A 154 -6.10 -0.39 0.72
CA VAL A 154 -7.30 -0.27 1.57
C VAL A 154 -7.59 1.18 1.98
N ASP A 155 -6.60 2.07 1.88
CA ASP A 155 -6.67 3.41 2.42
C ASP A 155 -6.33 4.52 1.41
N GLU A 156 -6.13 4.16 0.15
CA GLU A 156 -5.82 5.14 -0.89
C GLU A 156 -6.42 4.76 -2.27
N ALA A 157 -6.75 5.78 -3.05
CA ALA A 157 -7.28 5.61 -4.41
C ALA A 157 -6.88 6.76 -5.34
N PHE A 158 -6.81 6.46 -6.64
CA PHE A 158 -6.83 7.45 -7.69
C PHE A 158 -8.27 7.72 -8.16
N LEU A 159 -8.58 8.99 -8.39
CA LEU A 159 -9.87 9.42 -8.91
C LEU A 159 -9.63 10.28 -10.16
N ASP A 160 -10.26 9.90 -11.29
CA ASP A 160 -10.38 10.79 -12.45
C ASP A 160 -11.67 11.60 -12.31
N ILE A 161 -11.50 12.90 -12.13
CA ILE A 161 -12.59 13.85 -11.84
C ILE A 161 -12.88 14.77 -13.02
N GLY A 162 -12.24 14.57 -14.18
CA GLY A 162 -12.37 15.48 -15.33
C GLY A 162 -13.82 15.65 -15.81
N ALA A 163 -14.59 14.56 -15.80
CA ALA A 163 -16.01 14.58 -16.18
C ALA A 163 -16.93 15.18 -15.10
N SER A 164 -16.42 15.35 -13.87
CA SER A 164 -17.20 15.75 -12.69
C SER A 164 -17.13 17.25 -12.39
N PHE A 165 -16.26 18.01 -13.06
CA PHE A 165 -16.06 19.44 -12.78
C PHE A 165 -17.34 20.27 -12.78
N ARG A 166 -18.22 20.08 -13.78
CA ARG A 166 -19.48 20.84 -13.88
C ARG A 166 -20.45 20.59 -12.74
N LEU A 167 -20.45 19.37 -12.18
CA LEU A 167 -21.36 18.98 -11.11
C LEU A 167 -20.91 19.52 -9.75
N PHE A 168 -19.59 19.65 -9.56
CA PHE A 168 -19.02 19.90 -8.24
C PHE A 168 -18.15 21.16 -8.13
N GLY A 169 -18.01 21.94 -9.21
CA GLY A 169 -17.38 23.27 -9.18
C GLY A 169 -15.89 23.30 -9.53
N GLY A 170 -15.33 22.21 -10.07
CA GLY A 170 -13.90 22.12 -10.43
C GLY A 170 -13.08 21.24 -9.48
N ALA A 171 -11.77 21.15 -9.76
CA ALA A 171 -10.88 20.18 -9.13
C ALA A 171 -10.67 20.42 -7.62
N ILE A 172 -10.48 21.67 -7.21
CA ILE A 172 -10.27 22.07 -5.81
C ILE A 172 -11.57 21.93 -5.03
N SER A 173 -12.68 22.35 -5.63
CA SER A 173 -14.01 22.20 -5.04
C SER A 173 -14.34 20.72 -4.78
N ILE A 174 -14.05 19.81 -5.72
CA ILE A 174 -14.20 18.36 -5.50
C ILE A 174 -13.30 17.87 -4.36
N ALA A 175 -12.01 18.23 -4.37
CA ALA A 175 -11.08 17.80 -3.34
C ALA A 175 -11.48 18.28 -1.92
N GLN A 176 -11.97 19.52 -1.80
CA GLN A 176 -12.48 20.05 -0.53
C GLN A 176 -13.71 19.29 -0.05
N LYS A 177 -14.68 19.04 -0.94
CA LYS A 177 -15.88 18.26 -0.62
C LYS A 177 -15.54 16.84 -0.19
N ILE A 178 -14.55 16.19 -0.81
CA ILE A 178 -14.07 14.86 -0.35
C ILE A 178 -13.50 14.96 1.07
N ARG A 179 -12.66 15.97 1.36
CA ARG A 179 -12.09 16.19 2.70
C ARG A 179 -13.12 16.49 3.78
N GLU A 180 -14.27 17.04 3.41
CA GLU A 180 -15.42 17.25 4.31
C GLU A 180 -16.24 15.97 4.47
N ARG A 181 -16.50 15.27 3.36
CA ARG A 181 -17.38 14.10 3.31
C ARG A 181 -16.79 12.86 3.99
N VAL A 182 -15.49 12.62 3.86
CA VAL A 182 -14.83 11.47 4.48
C VAL A 182 -14.99 11.44 6.02
N PRO A 183 -14.67 12.51 6.78
CA PRO A 183 -14.88 12.51 8.21
C PRO A 183 -16.36 12.43 8.60
N GLU A 184 -17.27 13.01 7.82
CA GLU A 184 -18.72 12.87 8.06
C GLU A 184 -19.19 11.41 8.02
N VAL A 185 -18.76 10.65 7.01
CA VAL A 185 -19.19 9.26 6.81
C VAL A 185 -18.47 8.30 7.75
N THR A 186 -17.18 8.52 8.00
CA THR A 186 -16.36 7.62 8.82
C THR A 186 -16.46 7.91 10.32
N GLY A 187 -17.04 9.04 10.72
CA GLY A 187 -17.12 9.46 12.11
C GLY A 187 -15.88 10.22 12.61
N GLY A 188 -15.04 10.73 11.71
CA GLY A 188 -13.95 11.65 12.07
C GLY A 188 -12.58 11.33 11.47
N LEU A 189 -12.46 10.37 10.55
CA LEU A 189 -11.17 10.10 9.89
C LEU A 189 -10.85 11.17 8.84
N THR A 190 -9.56 11.50 8.71
CA THR A 190 -9.10 12.51 7.76
C THR A 190 -8.42 11.87 6.54
N VAL A 191 -8.47 12.59 5.43
CA VAL A 191 -7.84 12.23 4.16
C VAL A 191 -6.95 13.37 3.69
N SER A 192 -5.77 13.03 3.20
CA SER A 192 -4.86 13.95 2.53
C SER A 192 -4.98 13.77 1.01
N ILE A 193 -5.07 14.88 0.28
CA ILE A 193 -5.37 14.89 -1.15
C ILE A 193 -4.26 15.59 -1.94
N GLY A 194 -3.83 14.95 -3.02
CA GLY A 194 -3.04 15.57 -4.09
C GLY A 194 -3.89 15.74 -5.34
N VAL A 195 -3.89 16.93 -5.92
CA VAL A 195 -4.57 17.26 -7.19
C VAL A 195 -3.50 17.59 -8.23
N ALA A 196 -3.54 16.93 -9.39
CA ALA A 196 -2.59 17.17 -10.46
C ALA A 196 -3.13 16.75 -11.83
N SER A 197 -2.27 16.81 -12.85
CA SER A 197 -2.60 16.44 -14.22
C SER A 197 -2.43 14.97 -14.58
N ASN A 198 -1.80 14.18 -13.72
CA ASN A 198 -1.66 12.75 -13.89
C ASN A 198 -1.47 12.05 -12.53
N LYS A 199 -1.51 10.71 -12.54
CA LYS A 199 -1.41 9.88 -11.34
C LYS A 199 -0.11 10.12 -10.56
N PHE A 200 1.03 10.11 -11.24
CA PHE A 200 2.32 10.32 -10.61
C PHE A 200 2.37 11.61 -9.79
N LEU A 201 2.06 12.74 -10.41
CA LEU A 201 2.11 14.05 -9.76
C LEU A 201 1.10 14.12 -8.61
N ALA A 202 -0.11 13.60 -8.80
CA ALA A 202 -1.16 13.59 -7.77
C ALA A 202 -0.73 12.77 -6.53
N LYS A 203 -0.12 11.59 -6.76
CA LYS A 203 0.38 10.76 -5.67
C LYS A 203 1.47 11.45 -4.87
N VAL A 204 2.49 11.98 -5.54
CA VAL A 204 3.58 12.73 -4.88
C VAL A 204 3.03 13.91 -4.09
N ALA A 205 2.07 14.65 -4.65
CA ALA A 205 1.45 15.80 -4.00
C ALA A 205 0.71 15.44 -2.71
N SER A 206 -0.03 14.32 -2.69
CA SER A 206 -0.82 13.90 -1.53
C SER A 206 0.01 13.60 -0.27
N ASP A 207 1.29 13.23 -0.46
CA ASP A 207 2.21 12.90 0.63
C ASP A 207 2.87 14.12 1.28
N LEU A 208 2.84 15.30 0.64
CA LEU A 208 3.62 16.47 1.08
C LEU A 208 3.07 17.15 2.33
N GLU A 209 1.74 17.27 2.42
CA GLU A 209 1.06 18.08 3.45
C GLU A 209 0.24 17.20 4.43
N LYS A 210 0.65 15.94 4.61
CA LYS A 210 0.00 15.06 5.60
C LYS A 210 0.30 15.53 7.03
N PRO A 211 -0.67 15.47 7.98
CA PRO A 211 -2.05 15.00 7.82
C PRO A 211 -3.05 16.06 7.37
N ASN A 212 -4.19 15.60 6.86
CA ASN A 212 -5.36 16.39 6.48
C ASN A 212 -5.02 17.52 5.47
N GLY A 213 -4.08 17.22 4.59
CA GLY A 213 -3.51 18.15 3.61
C GLY A 213 -4.30 18.20 2.31
N LEU A 214 -4.13 19.30 1.57
CA LEU A 214 -4.56 19.44 0.18
C LEU A 214 -3.45 20.14 -0.59
N THR A 215 -2.88 19.43 -1.55
CA THR A 215 -1.74 19.89 -2.36
C THR A 215 -2.17 19.90 -3.83
N VAL A 216 -1.96 21.02 -4.52
CA VAL A 216 -2.27 21.16 -5.95
C VAL A 216 -0.99 21.43 -6.72
N VAL A 217 -0.72 20.63 -7.76
CA VAL A 217 0.43 20.81 -8.64
C VAL A 217 0.03 21.67 -9.83
N ASP A 218 0.57 22.89 -9.92
CA ASP A 218 0.30 23.79 -11.05
C ASP A 218 0.89 23.20 -12.34
N PRO A 219 0.08 22.89 -13.37
CA PRO A 219 0.57 22.28 -14.61
C PRO A 219 1.63 23.14 -15.33
N ASP A 220 1.61 24.46 -15.12
CA ASP A 220 2.58 25.38 -15.74
C ASP A 220 3.93 25.42 -14.99
N ARG A 221 4.03 24.77 -13.82
CA ARG A 221 5.21 24.83 -12.93
C ARG A 221 5.71 23.47 -12.45
N ILE A 222 5.33 22.39 -13.15
CA ILE A 222 5.69 21.01 -12.79
C ILE A 222 7.20 20.85 -12.57
N GLN A 223 8.04 21.32 -13.49
CA GLN A 223 9.49 21.15 -13.38
C GLN A 223 10.09 21.93 -12.20
N GLN A 224 9.61 23.16 -11.96
CA GLN A 224 10.05 23.98 -10.83
C GLN A 224 9.73 23.30 -9.49
N TRP A 225 8.65 22.51 -9.45
CA TRP A 225 8.24 21.73 -8.29
C TRP A 225 9.02 20.40 -8.16
N LEU A 226 9.17 19.65 -9.25
CA LEU A 226 9.77 18.33 -9.25
C LEU A 226 11.30 18.35 -9.08
N ASP A 227 12.00 19.20 -9.82
CA ASP A 227 13.47 19.19 -9.89
C ASP A 227 14.20 19.15 -8.56
N PRO A 228 13.86 20.00 -7.57
CA PRO A 228 14.59 20.02 -6.30
C PRO A 228 14.29 18.81 -5.40
N MET A 229 13.32 17.96 -5.75
CA MET A 229 12.95 16.81 -4.92
C MET A 229 14.03 15.74 -4.96
N ALA A 230 14.19 15.03 -3.84
CA ALA A 230 15.02 13.83 -3.78
C ALA A 230 14.42 12.71 -4.65
N VAL A 231 15.26 11.89 -5.28
CA VAL A 231 14.81 10.84 -6.22
C VAL A 231 13.88 9.81 -5.57
N GLU A 232 14.02 9.55 -4.27
CA GLU A 232 13.14 8.64 -3.51
C GLU A 232 11.71 9.17 -3.33
N LYS A 233 11.44 10.43 -3.69
CA LYS A 233 10.06 10.95 -3.76
C LYS A 233 9.32 10.49 -5.00
N ILE A 234 10.02 9.99 -6.02
CA ILE A 234 9.37 9.47 -7.22
C ILE A 234 8.67 8.15 -6.88
N TRP A 235 7.36 8.07 -7.15
CA TRP A 235 6.60 6.83 -7.02
C TRP A 235 7.18 5.75 -7.92
N GLY A 236 7.69 4.67 -7.31
CA GLY A 236 8.40 3.58 -8.01
C GLY A 236 9.90 3.52 -7.72
N VAL A 237 10.50 4.59 -7.15
CA VAL A 237 11.91 4.57 -6.71
C VAL A 237 12.00 4.00 -5.29
N GLY A 238 12.13 2.67 -5.21
CA GLY A 238 12.39 1.96 -3.95
C GLY A 238 13.86 2.04 -3.50
N PRO A 239 14.20 1.48 -2.32
CA PRO A 239 15.56 1.54 -1.75
C PRO A 239 16.67 1.08 -2.70
N LYS A 240 16.43 0.01 -3.46
CA LYS A 240 17.39 -0.52 -4.44
C LYS A 240 17.64 0.45 -5.60
N THR A 241 16.58 0.99 -6.20
CA THR A 241 16.70 1.98 -7.28
C THR A 241 17.39 3.24 -6.79
N ARG A 242 17.03 3.71 -5.58
CA ARG A 242 17.71 4.84 -4.92
C ARG A 242 19.21 4.58 -4.75
N GLU A 243 19.61 3.40 -4.29
CA GLU A 243 21.04 3.04 -4.15
C GLU A 243 21.77 3.09 -5.48
N VAL A 244 21.18 2.56 -6.56
CA VAL A 244 21.74 2.64 -7.91
C VAL A 244 21.91 4.10 -8.35
N LEU A 245 20.85 4.91 -8.25
CA LEU A 245 20.86 6.33 -8.64
C LEU A 245 21.88 7.14 -7.84
N HIS A 246 21.92 6.96 -6.52
CA HIS A 246 22.91 7.60 -5.66
C HIS A 246 24.34 7.17 -6.00
N GLY A 247 24.54 5.90 -6.35
CA GLY A 247 25.83 5.36 -6.77
C GLY A 247 26.38 6.02 -8.04
N ILE A 248 25.50 6.51 -8.92
CA ILE A 248 25.87 7.27 -10.12
C ILE A 248 25.71 8.80 -9.96
N GLY A 249 25.54 9.29 -8.73
CA GLY A 249 25.48 10.72 -8.40
C GLY A 249 24.10 11.38 -8.56
N LEU A 250 23.08 10.66 -9.01
CA LEU A 250 21.74 11.19 -9.22
C LEU A 250 20.93 11.20 -7.92
N ARG A 251 20.95 12.33 -7.21
CA ARG A 251 20.23 12.51 -5.93
C ARG A 251 18.90 13.28 -6.00
N GLN A 252 18.70 14.07 -7.05
CA GLN A 252 17.50 14.89 -7.23
C GLN A 252 16.82 14.55 -8.55
N VAL A 253 15.53 14.82 -8.67
CA VAL A 253 14.75 14.58 -9.90
C VAL A 253 15.36 15.34 -11.07
N GLY A 254 15.78 16.59 -10.87
CA GLY A 254 16.44 17.39 -11.90
C GLY A 254 17.71 16.73 -12.47
N HIS A 255 18.47 16.02 -11.63
CA HIS A 255 19.64 15.26 -12.09
C HIS A 255 19.25 14.13 -13.05
N ILE A 256 18.14 13.42 -12.79
CA ILE A 256 17.64 12.34 -13.68
C ILE A 256 17.26 12.92 -15.04
N ARG A 257 16.59 14.07 -15.04
CA ARG A 257 16.17 14.76 -16.26
C ARG A 257 17.36 15.16 -17.13
N GLU A 258 18.41 15.70 -16.52
CA GLU A 258 19.63 16.16 -17.18
C GLU A 258 20.57 15.02 -17.61
N ALA A 259 20.52 13.87 -16.93
CA ALA A 259 21.40 12.73 -17.18
C ALA A 259 21.16 12.03 -18.54
N GLY A 260 19.98 12.22 -19.14
CA GLY A 260 19.56 11.57 -20.38
C GLY A 260 19.09 10.13 -20.19
N VAL A 261 18.21 9.68 -21.10
CA VAL A 261 17.53 8.38 -21.01
C VAL A 261 18.50 7.19 -21.10
N ASP A 262 19.55 7.29 -21.91
CA ASP A 262 20.49 6.19 -22.16
C ASP A 262 21.28 5.78 -20.91
N LEU A 263 21.62 6.76 -20.04
CA LEU A 263 22.28 6.46 -18.78
C LEU A 263 21.36 5.65 -17.87
N LEU A 264 20.10 6.05 -17.77
CA LEU A 264 19.11 5.37 -16.93
C LEU A 264 18.82 3.96 -17.44
N VAL A 265 18.67 3.79 -18.75
CA VAL A 265 18.51 2.48 -19.40
C VAL A 265 19.68 1.57 -19.12
N ARG A 266 20.92 2.08 -19.19
CA ARG A 266 22.13 1.29 -18.91
C ARG A 266 22.17 0.74 -17.48
N HIS A 267 21.68 1.51 -16.51
CA HIS A 267 21.77 1.16 -15.09
C HIS A 267 20.52 0.46 -14.53
N LEU A 268 19.34 0.73 -15.11
CA LEU A 268 18.04 0.25 -14.60
C LEU A 268 17.32 -0.70 -15.57
N GLY A 269 17.82 -0.84 -16.80
CA GLY A 269 17.17 -1.59 -17.88
C GLY A 269 16.21 -0.73 -18.70
N GLU A 270 15.83 -1.24 -19.87
CA GLU A 270 15.06 -0.51 -20.90
C GLU A 270 13.74 0.08 -20.36
N SER A 271 12.89 -0.77 -19.79
CA SER A 271 11.56 -0.35 -19.32
C SER A 271 11.66 0.60 -18.12
N SER A 272 12.39 0.22 -17.07
CA SER A 272 12.48 1.02 -15.85
C SER A 272 13.24 2.33 -16.06
N GLY A 273 14.30 2.33 -16.87
CA GLY A 273 15.08 3.51 -17.19
C GLY A 273 14.27 4.56 -17.96
N ARG A 274 13.53 4.13 -19.00
CA ARG A 274 12.63 5.03 -19.76
C ARG A 274 11.49 5.55 -18.92
N HIS A 275 10.84 4.67 -18.15
CA HIS A 275 9.73 5.09 -17.29
C HIS A 275 10.18 6.12 -16.25
N LEU A 276 11.30 5.88 -15.58
CA LEU A 276 11.85 6.84 -14.62
C LEU A 276 12.21 8.19 -15.27
N TRP A 277 12.72 8.15 -16.49
CA TRP A 277 13.02 9.36 -17.26
C TRP A 277 11.76 10.18 -17.56
N GLN A 278 10.66 9.53 -17.97
CA GLN A 278 9.35 10.17 -18.19
C GLN A 278 8.81 10.80 -16.89
N LEU A 279 8.84 10.06 -15.78
CA LEU A 279 8.42 10.58 -14.47
C LEU A 279 9.25 11.80 -14.03
N ALA A 280 10.55 11.82 -14.32
CA ALA A 280 11.40 12.98 -14.05
C ALA A 280 11.05 14.20 -14.91
N HIS A 281 10.39 14.00 -16.05
CA HIS A 281 9.78 15.06 -16.86
C HIS A 281 8.33 15.36 -16.44
N GLY A 282 7.83 14.74 -15.37
CA GLY A 282 6.44 14.89 -14.91
C GLY A 282 5.41 14.24 -15.83
N GLU A 283 5.86 13.38 -16.74
CA GLU A 283 5.04 12.67 -17.72
C GLU A 283 4.63 11.30 -17.17
N ASP A 284 3.33 11.01 -17.22
CA ASP A 284 2.76 9.72 -16.84
C ASP A 284 1.47 9.50 -17.62
N GLU A 285 1.48 8.51 -18.52
CA GLU A 285 0.36 8.20 -19.43
C GLU A 285 -0.65 7.22 -18.82
N ARG A 286 -0.39 6.70 -17.60
CA ARG A 286 -1.28 5.75 -16.94
C ARG A 286 -2.62 6.41 -16.62
N THR A 287 -3.69 5.84 -17.15
CA THR A 287 -5.08 6.24 -16.88
C THR A 287 -5.62 5.54 -15.64
N VAL A 288 -6.70 6.06 -15.06
CA VAL A 288 -7.44 5.38 -13.98
C VAL A 288 -8.10 4.12 -14.54
N GLU A 289 -7.86 2.99 -13.88
CA GLU A 289 -8.35 1.66 -14.21
C GLU A 289 -9.36 1.23 -13.13
N THR A 290 -10.63 1.16 -13.49
CA THR A 290 -11.70 0.78 -12.54
C THR A 290 -11.86 -0.74 -12.42
N GLU A 291 -11.27 -1.50 -13.35
CA GLU A 291 -11.38 -2.95 -13.42
C GLU A 291 -9.99 -3.58 -13.35
N HIS A 292 -9.79 -4.47 -12.39
CA HIS A 292 -8.57 -5.27 -12.29
C HIS A 292 -8.93 -6.75 -12.34
N GLU A 293 -8.42 -7.45 -13.34
CA GLU A 293 -8.46 -8.91 -13.36
C GLU A 293 -7.46 -9.47 -12.34
N VAL A 294 -7.96 -10.29 -11.42
CA VAL A 294 -7.12 -10.97 -10.43
C VAL A 294 -6.18 -11.93 -11.15
N GLN A 295 -4.87 -11.66 -11.06
CA GLN A 295 -3.84 -12.47 -11.73
C GLN A 295 -3.45 -13.72 -10.96
N SER A 296 -3.55 -13.64 -9.62
CA SER A 296 -3.23 -14.75 -8.72
C SER A 296 -3.87 -14.56 -7.35
N ILE A 297 -4.12 -15.67 -6.67
CA ILE A 297 -4.63 -15.72 -5.30
C ILE A 297 -3.62 -16.51 -4.47
N SER A 298 -3.15 -15.96 -3.37
CA SER A 298 -2.17 -16.63 -2.50
C SER A 298 -2.31 -16.24 -1.04
N THR A 299 -1.88 -17.14 -0.17
CA THR A 299 -1.73 -16.91 1.27
C THR A 299 -0.35 -17.35 1.71
N GLU A 300 0.26 -16.60 2.63
CA GLU A 300 1.59 -16.91 3.17
C GLU A 300 1.68 -16.58 4.65
N ASN A 301 2.52 -17.34 5.36
CA ASN A 301 2.76 -17.10 6.78
C ASN A 301 4.25 -17.16 7.09
N THR A 302 4.73 -16.18 7.86
CA THR A 302 6.04 -16.24 8.50
C THR A 302 5.88 -16.85 9.88
N PHE A 303 6.50 -18.02 10.11
CA PHE A 303 6.43 -18.71 11.39
C PHE A 303 7.21 -17.94 12.47
N THR A 304 6.82 -18.09 13.73
CA THR A 304 7.51 -17.48 14.89
C THR A 304 8.92 -18.04 15.10
N THR A 305 9.06 -19.34 14.86
CA THR A 305 10.32 -20.10 14.82
C THR A 305 10.40 -20.85 13.49
N ASP A 306 11.60 -21.07 12.97
CA ASP A 306 11.74 -21.81 11.71
C ASP A 306 11.26 -23.26 11.90
N VAL A 307 10.47 -23.76 10.96
CA VAL A 307 9.88 -25.10 11.01
C VAL A 307 10.58 -26.04 10.03
N THR A 308 10.57 -27.33 10.31
CA THR A 308 11.07 -28.34 9.36
C THR A 308 9.99 -28.68 8.31
N PRO A 309 10.33 -29.34 7.19
CA PRO A 309 9.37 -29.86 6.19
C PRO A 309 8.41 -30.96 6.69
N GLY A 310 8.23 -31.07 8.01
CA GLY A 310 7.42 -32.08 8.68
C GLY A 310 5.95 -31.68 8.86
N GLN A 311 5.40 -32.02 10.02
CA GLN A 311 3.97 -31.88 10.29
C GLN A 311 3.50 -30.42 10.29
N GLU A 312 4.28 -29.49 10.83
CA GLU A 312 3.89 -28.07 10.89
C GLU A 312 3.76 -27.44 9.50
N ALA A 313 4.71 -27.72 8.59
CA ALA A 313 4.62 -27.28 7.20
C ALA A 313 3.37 -27.85 6.50
N LYS A 314 3.07 -29.15 6.73
CA LYS A 314 1.87 -29.81 6.18
C LYS A 314 0.57 -29.23 6.74
N LYS A 315 0.50 -28.96 8.04
CA LYS A 315 -0.64 -28.30 8.69
C LYS A 315 -0.91 -26.94 8.04
N PHE A 316 0.14 -26.14 7.87
CA PHE A 316 0.03 -24.84 7.20
C PHE A 316 -0.48 -24.98 5.75
N LEU A 317 0.16 -25.83 4.94
CA LEU A 317 -0.21 -25.99 3.53
C LEU A 317 -1.65 -26.49 3.35
N ARG A 318 -2.15 -27.32 4.27
CA ARG A 318 -3.55 -27.75 4.25
C ARG A 318 -4.50 -26.57 4.43
N ARG A 319 -4.26 -25.73 5.45
CA ARG A 319 -5.07 -24.54 5.72
C ARG A 319 -4.98 -23.55 4.56
N ALA A 320 -3.77 -23.33 4.05
CA ALA A 320 -3.52 -22.46 2.92
C ALA A 320 -4.26 -22.92 1.67
N ALA A 321 -4.29 -24.23 1.40
CA ALA A 321 -5.02 -24.81 0.27
C ALA A 321 -6.52 -24.58 0.40
N GLU A 322 -7.10 -24.73 1.61
CA GLU A 322 -8.51 -24.44 1.84
C GLU A 322 -8.86 -22.96 1.66
N GLU A 323 -7.99 -22.07 2.11
CA GLU A 323 -8.15 -20.62 1.96
C GLU A 323 -8.09 -20.18 0.49
N VAL A 324 -7.05 -20.59 -0.24
CA VAL A 324 -6.91 -20.30 -1.67
C VAL A 324 -8.06 -20.90 -2.47
N SER A 325 -8.43 -22.15 -2.19
CA SER A 325 -9.55 -22.85 -2.82
C SER A 325 -10.88 -22.12 -2.59
N ARG A 326 -11.11 -21.62 -1.37
CA ARG A 326 -12.30 -20.83 -1.04
C ARG A 326 -12.32 -19.51 -1.79
N SER A 327 -11.22 -18.77 -1.78
CA SER A 327 -11.13 -17.49 -2.48
C SER A 327 -11.31 -17.65 -4.00
N LEU A 328 -10.82 -18.75 -4.58
CA LEU A 328 -11.11 -19.10 -5.98
C LEU A 328 -12.61 -19.30 -6.21
N ARG A 329 -13.34 -19.96 -5.29
CA ARG A 329 -14.79 -20.17 -5.42
C ARG A 329 -15.60 -18.89 -5.24
N ASP A 330 -15.25 -18.08 -4.25
CA ASP A 330 -15.94 -16.82 -3.97
C ASP A 330 -15.85 -15.85 -5.15
N GLN A 331 -14.74 -15.90 -5.90
CA GLN A 331 -14.51 -15.10 -7.10
C GLN A 331 -14.92 -15.81 -8.40
N GLN A 332 -15.50 -17.01 -8.34
CA GLN A 332 -15.88 -17.81 -9.50
C GLN A 332 -14.72 -18.12 -10.47
N LEU A 333 -13.52 -18.33 -9.94
CA LEU A 333 -12.30 -18.61 -10.68
C LEU A 333 -11.83 -20.06 -10.50
N ARG A 334 -11.13 -20.58 -11.51
CA ARG A 334 -10.29 -21.79 -11.44
C ARG A 334 -8.86 -21.43 -11.77
N ALA A 335 -7.91 -22.23 -11.31
CA ALA A 335 -6.48 -22.00 -11.55
C ALA A 335 -5.85 -23.16 -12.31
N ARG A 336 -4.87 -22.85 -13.18
CA ARG A 336 -4.03 -23.88 -13.81
C ARG A 336 -2.69 -24.06 -13.11
N THR A 337 -2.16 -23.00 -12.51
CA THR A 337 -0.83 -23.04 -11.91
C THR A 337 -0.91 -23.00 -10.40
N VAL A 338 -0.27 -23.96 -9.74
CA VAL A 338 -0.02 -23.95 -8.29
C VAL A 338 1.39 -23.43 -8.05
N ARG A 339 1.57 -22.50 -7.11
CA ARG A 339 2.86 -21.93 -6.75
C ARG A 339 3.13 -22.12 -5.26
N LEU A 340 4.32 -22.59 -4.93
CA LEU A 340 4.85 -22.65 -3.59
C LEU A 340 5.96 -21.62 -3.44
N LYS A 341 5.92 -20.85 -2.35
CA LYS A 341 6.97 -19.93 -1.95
C LYS A 341 7.54 -20.39 -0.61
N VAL A 342 8.85 -20.57 -0.55
CA VAL A 342 9.57 -20.96 0.67
C VAL A 342 10.64 -19.92 0.95
N ARG A 343 10.73 -19.45 2.19
CA ARG A 343 11.86 -18.65 2.66
C ARG A 343 12.55 -19.37 3.80
N THR A 344 13.88 -19.46 3.75
CA THR A 344 14.67 -20.09 4.82
C THR A 344 15.05 -19.11 5.93
N GLY A 345 15.68 -19.60 7.00
CA GLY A 345 16.21 -18.79 8.09
C GLY A 345 17.23 -17.73 7.63
N SER A 346 18.04 -18.05 6.60
CA SER A 346 18.98 -17.12 5.95
C SER A 346 18.33 -16.09 5.00
N PHE A 347 16.99 -16.02 4.95
CA PHE A 347 16.20 -15.18 4.04
C PHE A 347 16.30 -15.54 2.55
N ARG A 348 16.92 -16.68 2.20
CA ARG A 348 16.88 -17.22 0.84
C ARG A 348 15.43 -17.56 0.48
N THR A 349 14.91 -16.94 -0.59
CA THR A 349 13.54 -17.16 -1.05
C THR A 349 13.56 -18.00 -2.32
N MET A 350 12.78 -19.07 -2.32
CA MET A 350 12.63 -20.02 -3.42
C MET A 350 11.15 -20.06 -3.83
N THR A 351 10.92 -20.08 -5.13
CA THR A 351 9.59 -20.32 -5.69
C THR A 351 9.63 -21.58 -6.54
N ARG A 352 8.62 -22.43 -6.38
CA ARG A 352 8.36 -23.61 -7.21
C ARG A 352 6.94 -23.50 -7.73
N SER A 353 6.69 -24.01 -8.92
CA SER A 353 5.36 -23.97 -9.50
C SER A 353 5.14 -25.10 -10.47
N GLN A 354 3.90 -25.59 -10.52
CA GLN A 354 3.46 -26.60 -11.47
C GLN A 354 2.19 -26.12 -12.14
N THR A 355 2.16 -26.20 -13.48
CA THR A 355 0.97 -25.93 -14.28
C THR A 355 0.32 -27.26 -14.64
N LEU A 356 -0.97 -27.38 -14.32
CA LEU A 356 -1.79 -28.56 -14.56
C LEU A 356 -2.54 -28.43 -15.89
N GLU A 357 -2.77 -29.57 -16.54
CA GLU A 357 -3.52 -29.65 -17.80
C GLU A 357 -5.00 -29.30 -17.59
N THR A 358 -5.58 -29.72 -16.45
CA THR A 358 -6.96 -29.41 -16.09
C THR A 358 -6.99 -28.28 -15.05
N PRO A 359 -7.80 -27.23 -15.27
CA PRO A 359 -8.03 -26.19 -14.26
C PRO A 359 -8.64 -26.78 -12.98
N ILE A 360 -8.11 -26.37 -11.84
CA ILE A 360 -8.50 -26.84 -10.51
C ILE A 360 -9.13 -25.73 -9.68
N GLN A 361 -9.91 -26.15 -8.69
CA GLN A 361 -10.53 -25.27 -7.70
C GLN A 361 -10.58 -25.92 -6.31
N ASP A 362 -10.18 -27.18 -6.19
CA ASP A 362 -10.30 -28.00 -4.99
C ASP A 362 -9.05 -27.93 -4.10
N ALA A 363 -9.28 -27.90 -2.79
CA ALA A 363 -8.21 -27.82 -1.80
C ALA A 363 -7.35 -29.10 -1.75
N GLY A 364 -7.91 -30.26 -2.14
CA GLY A 364 -7.21 -31.54 -2.15
C GLY A 364 -6.03 -31.54 -3.12
N THR A 365 -6.27 -31.14 -4.36
CA THR A 365 -5.26 -31.04 -5.41
C THR A 365 -4.25 -29.95 -5.12
N LEU A 366 -4.69 -28.76 -4.67
CA LEU A 366 -3.79 -27.69 -4.23
C LEU A 366 -2.82 -28.17 -3.14
N PHE A 367 -3.34 -28.87 -2.13
CA PHE A 367 -2.50 -29.43 -1.07
C PHE A 367 -1.53 -30.47 -1.61
N LYS A 368 -2.00 -31.46 -2.40
CA LYS A 368 -1.16 -32.52 -2.93
C LYS A 368 0.03 -31.95 -3.72
N VAL A 369 -0.26 -31.06 -4.67
CA VAL A 369 0.76 -30.40 -5.50
C VAL A 369 1.71 -29.57 -4.63
N SER A 370 1.20 -28.85 -3.62
CA SER A 370 2.07 -28.07 -2.73
C SER A 370 3.08 -28.92 -1.94
N ILE A 371 2.72 -30.17 -1.60
CA ILE A 371 3.63 -31.11 -0.93
C ILE A 371 4.72 -31.61 -1.89
N GLU A 372 4.34 -31.91 -3.14
CA GLU A 372 5.29 -32.30 -4.19
C GLU A 372 6.30 -31.17 -4.45
N LEU A 373 5.82 -29.94 -4.60
CA LEU A 373 6.67 -28.75 -4.77
C LEU A 373 7.57 -28.47 -3.56
N LEU A 374 7.12 -28.81 -2.34
CA LEU A 374 7.93 -28.64 -1.13
C LEU A 374 9.07 -29.67 -1.09
N ALA A 375 8.84 -30.89 -1.57
CA ALA A 375 9.87 -31.92 -1.65
C ALA A 375 10.97 -31.56 -2.66
N GLU A 376 10.64 -30.79 -3.70
CA GLU A 376 11.58 -30.27 -4.70
C GLU A 376 12.34 -29.01 -4.25
N ALA A 377 11.99 -28.44 -3.09
CA ALA A 377 12.67 -27.29 -2.54
C ALA A 377 13.97 -27.72 -1.83
N ASP A 378 15.11 -27.42 -2.43
CA ASP A 378 16.43 -27.59 -1.79
C ASP A 378 16.63 -26.59 -0.63
N LEU A 379 16.30 -27.02 0.59
CA LEU A 379 16.43 -26.20 1.78
C LEU A 379 17.85 -26.13 2.33
N GLN A 380 18.80 -26.94 1.84
CA GLN A 380 20.18 -26.98 2.36
C GLN A 380 20.24 -27.15 3.89
N GLU A 381 19.39 -28.03 4.43
CA GLU A 381 19.24 -28.29 5.87
C GLU A 381 18.72 -27.09 6.72
N GLU A 382 18.40 -25.96 6.09
CA GLU A 382 17.79 -24.83 6.79
C GLU A 382 16.32 -25.10 7.14
N GLY A 383 15.88 -24.49 8.25
CA GLY A 383 14.46 -24.42 8.58
C GLY A 383 13.68 -23.46 7.66
N ILE A 384 12.38 -23.71 7.54
CA ILE A 384 11.41 -22.90 6.81
C ILE A 384 10.96 -21.75 7.70
N ARG A 385 11.33 -20.53 7.31
CA ARG A 385 10.93 -19.28 7.96
C ARG A 385 9.55 -18.80 7.51
N LEU A 386 9.29 -18.86 6.21
CA LEU A 386 7.99 -18.51 5.61
C LEU A 386 7.61 -19.56 4.59
N LEU A 387 6.33 -19.91 4.59
CA LEU A 387 5.72 -20.79 3.61
C LEU A 387 4.49 -20.09 3.02
N GLY A 388 4.34 -20.17 1.71
CA GLY A 388 3.23 -19.56 0.98
C GLY A 388 2.74 -20.47 -0.12
N LEU A 389 1.42 -20.50 -0.30
CA LEU A 389 0.74 -21.25 -1.35
C LEU A 389 -0.09 -20.28 -2.18
N GLY A 390 0.03 -20.38 -3.49
CA GLY A 390 -0.71 -19.56 -4.43
C GLY A 390 -1.24 -20.35 -5.62
N ALA A 391 -2.23 -19.77 -6.26
CA ALA A 391 -2.86 -20.22 -7.47
C ALA A 391 -2.82 -19.09 -8.51
N GLY A 392 -2.55 -19.41 -9.77
CA GLY A 392 -2.47 -18.43 -10.86
C GLY A 392 -2.82 -19.06 -12.20
N ASN A 393 -2.68 -18.27 -13.27
CA ASN A 393 -3.24 -18.61 -14.58
C ASN A 393 -4.74 -18.91 -14.40
N LEU A 394 -5.42 -17.87 -13.91
CA LEU A 394 -6.81 -17.95 -13.47
C LEU A 394 -7.73 -17.87 -14.69
N ILE A 395 -8.79 -18.65 -14.67
CA ILE A 395 -9.83 -18.66 -15.69
C ILE A 395 -11.19 -18.61 -15.02
N ASP A 396 -12.17 -18.07 -15.72
CA ASP A 396 -13.56 -18.11 -15.28
C ASP A 396 -14.05 -19.56 -15.09
N ALA A 397 -14.75 -19.82 -13.98
CA ALA A 397 -15.26 -21.15 -13.66
C ALA A 397 -16.42 -21.61 -14.56
N SER A 398 -17.08 -20.69 -15.26
CA SER A 398 -18.08 -21.00 -16.29
C SER A 398 -17.46 -21.61 -17.55
N ASN A 399 -16.16 -21.44 -17.77
CA ASN A 399 -15.48 -22.04 -18.92
C ASN A 399 -15.65 -23.57 -18.90
N PRO A 400 -16.09 -24.18 -20.02
CA PRO A 400 -16.31 -25.63 -20.10
C PRO A 400 -15.03 -26.40 -19.76
N ARG A 401 -15.17 -27.44 -18.92
CA ARG A 401 -14.09 -28.42 -18.70
C ARG A 401 -14.28 -29.57 -19.66
N GLN A 402 -13.25 -29.87 -20.44
CA GLN A 402 -13.16 -31.18 -21.09
C GLN A 402 -12.82 -32.20 -20.00
N GLN A 403 -13.71 -33.15 -19.76
CA GLN A 403 -13.47 -34.27 -18.84
C GLN A 403 -12.68 -35.36 -19.55
N GLY A 404 -11.76 -36.01 -18.85
CA GLY A 404 -11.12 -37.22 -19.35
C GLY A 404 -12.14 -38.35 -19.48
N LEU A 405 -12.09 -39.10 -20.58
CA LEU A 405 -13.03 -40.19 -20.89
C LEU A 405 -13.04 -41.32 -19.83
N PHE A 406 -12.01 -41.38 -18.97
CA PHE A 406 -11.79 -42.42 -17.96
C PHE A 406 -11.46 -41.87 -16.56
N ASP A 407 -11.74 -40.60 -16.28
CA ASP A 407 -11.44 -40.03 -14.96
C ASP A 407 -12.32 -40.69 -13.89
N ASP A 408 -11.71 -41.20 -12.80
CA ASP A 408 -12.46 -41.64 -11.62
C ASP A 408 -13.00 -40.40 -10.87
N ILE A 409 -14.19 -39.98 -11.30
CA ILE A 409 -14.91 -38.82 -10.77
C ILE A 409 -15.43 -39.03 -9.35
N SER A 410 -15.41 -40.26 -8.82
CA SER A 410 -16.06 -40.58 -7.54
C SER A 410 -15.41 -39.90 -6.34
N GLY A 411 -14.07 -39.78 -6.34
CA GLY A 411 -13.32 -39.05 -5.33
C GLY A 411 -13.54 -37.54 -5.42
N THR A 412 -13.49 -37.00 -6.63
CA THR A 412 -13.66 -35.57 -6.92
C THR A 412 -15.07 -35.08 -6.57
N LEU A 413 -16.11 -35.86 -6.89
CA LEU A 413 -17.51 -35.55 -6.58
C LEU A 413 -17.80 -35.56 -5.07
N ARG A 414 -17.18 -36.49 -4.32
CA ARG A 414 -17.27 -36.50 -2.85
C ARG A 414 -16.61 -35.26 -2.25
N ASP A 415 -15.42 -34.91 -2.73
CA ASP A 415 -14.69 -33.74 -2.25
C ASP A 415 -15.41 -32.43 -2.60
N GLU A 416 -16.02 -32.33 -3.78
CA GLU A 416 -16.89 -31.21 -4.14
C GLU A 416 -18.12 -31.11 -3.23
N LYS A 417 -18.80 -32.23 -2.93
CA LYS A 417 -19.96 -32.24 -2.05
C LYS A 417 -19.60 -31.82 -0.62
N VAL A 418 -18.50 -32.33 -0.07
CA VAL A 418 -17.97 -31.91 1.24
C VAL A 418 -17.65 -30.42 1.22
N THR A 419 -17.02 -29.93 0.15
CA THR A 419 -16.66 -28.52 0.01
C THR A 419 -17.88 -27.60 -0.03
N ARG A 420 -18.94 -27.96 -0.77
CA ARG A 420 -20.20 -27.19 -0.78
C ARG A 420 -20.84 -27.12 0.61
N LEU A 421 -20.89 -28.24 1.35
CA LEU A 421 -21.44 -28.27 2.70
C LEU A 421 -20.65 -27.38 3.68
N LEU A 422 -19.31 -27.33 3.54
CA LEU A 422 -18.46 -26.43 4.33
C LEU A 422 -18.74 -24.96 4.00
N ASP A 423 -18.92 -24.63 2.72
CA ASP A 423 -19.22 -23.26 2.28
C ASP A 423 -20.64 -22.82 2.71
N GLU A 424 -21.64 -23.71 2.63
CA GLU A 424 -23.02 -23.48 3.10
C GLU A 424 -23.10 -23.27 4.61
N SER A 425 -22.40 -24.09 5.39
CA SER A 425 -22.33 -23.95 6.84
C SER A 425 -21.77 -22.58 7.26
N ARG A 426 -20.83 -22.03 6.49
CA ARG A 426 -20.23 -20.70 6.74
C ARG A 426 -21.15 -19.54 6.42
N LYS A 427 -22.06 -19.71 5.45
CA LYS A 427 -23.03 -18.68 5.04
C LYS A 427 -24.25 -18.63 5.95
N THR A 428 -24.40 -19.60 6.86
CA THR A 428 -25.58 -19.72 7.72
C THR A 428 -25.33 -19.00 9.06
N PRO A 429 -26.03 -17.89 9.37
CA PRO A 429 -25.84 -17.16 10.63
C PRO A 429 -26.17 -18.03 11.84
N GLY A 430 -25.35 -17.97 12.89
CA GLY A 430 -25.60 -18.68 14.16
C GLY A 430 -25.14 -20.14 14.21
N ILE A 431 -24.54 -20.67 13.13
CA ILE A 431 -23.96 -22.02 13.11
C ILE A 431 -22.43 -21.92 13.18
N ILE A 432 -21.80 -22.74 14.02
CA ILE A 432 -20.33 -22.89 14.03
C ILE A 432 -19.91 -23.46 12.67
N PRO A 433 -19.06 -22.76 11.90
CA PRO A 433 -18.63 -23.23 10.60
C PRO A 433 -18.01 -24.63 10.65
N LEU A 434 -18.53 -25.53 9.83
CA LEU A 434 -17.92 -26.84 9.62
C LEU A 434 -16.48 -26.67 9.12
N GLN A 435 -15.59 -27.52 9.62
CA GLN A 435 -14.21 -27.64 9.18
C GLN A 435 -13.97 -29.07 8.69
N ARG A 436 -13.04 -29.26 7.73
CA ARG A 436 -12.64 -30.63 7.36
C ARG A 436 -11.96 -31.27 8.58
N GLY A 437 -12.44 -32.47 8.94
CA GLY A 437 -11.81 -33.26 10.00
C GLY A 437 -10.35 -33.56 9.65
N CYS A 438 -9.45 -33.32 10.60
CA CYS A 438 -8.03 -33.60 10.46
C CYS A 438 -7.61 -34.59 11.54
N LEU A 439 -6.87 -35.63 11.16
CA LEU A 439 -6.21 -36.55 12.12
C LEU A 439 -4.93 -35.93 12.72
N ILE A 440 -4.66 -34.67 12.40
CA ILE A 440 -3.51 -33.92 12.87
C ILE A 440 -4.03 -32.92 13.89
N GLU A 441 -3.50 -32.97 15.11
CA GLU A 441 -3.93 -32.11 16.22
C GLU A 441 -3.87 -30.61 15.83
N PRO A 442 -4.93 -29.84 16.11
CA PRO A 442 -4.88 -28.40 15.93
C PRO A 442 -3.80 -27.79 16.84
N PRO A 443 -3.07 -26.76 16.41
CA PRO A 443 -2.22 -25.97 17.29
C PRO A 443 -3.08 -25.29 18.37
N ASP A 444 -2.49 -25.06 19.54
CA ASP A 444 -3.09 -24.31 20.64
C ASP A 444 -3.62 -22.96 20.14
N GLN A 445 -4.86 -22.63 20.50
CA GLN A 445 -5.54 -21.43 19.99
C GLN A 445 -5.04 -20.11 20.62
N ASP A 446 -4.04 -20.16 21.50
CA ASP A 446 -3.46 -18.99 22.17
C ASP A 446 -1.93 -19.00 22.04
N SER A 447 -1.40 -18.37 20.98
CA SER A 447 0.02 -17.94 20.90
C SER A 447 0.25 -16.83 19.89
#